data_AF-A0A3B0TLN7-F1
#
_entry.id   AF-A0A3B0TLN7-F1
#
_cell.length_a   1.000
_cell.length_b   1.000
_cell.length_c   1.000
_cell.angle_alpha   90.00
_cell.angle_beta   90.00
_cell.angle_gamma   90.00
#
_symmetry.space_group_name_H-M   'P 1'
#
loop_
_entity.id
_entity.type
_entity.pdbx_description
1 polymer ?
#
loop_
_entity_poly.entity_id
_entity_poly.type
_entity_poly.pdbx_seq_one_letter_code
_entity_poly.pdbx_strand_id
1 'polypeptide(L)'
;MKTLNKIIITLTLLFSYSAMAEKHIYKGQVEGMVCAFCTYNVGKKIGEFEGVDATTVNLDLKSGEVGFVSTVPVEKSKLAQLFADTGFKLVALDEVKSSQLSELTFNDKALISLSFAANKLSEFEDLLDALGTVAASQTTQLSLTAPKAMEVDILKPIIAGRQRAIKVKFEAANDDEVKIKLSTIL
;
A
#
# COMPACT_ATOMS: atom_id res chain seq x y z
N MET A 1 49.36 4.69 -52.21
CA MET A 1 49.57 3.72 -51.09
C MET A 1 50.07 4.56 -49.91
N LYS A 2 49.37 4.84 -48.80
CA LYS A 2 48.26 4.21 -48.07
C LYS A 2 47.55 5.30 -47.22
N THR A 3 46.21 5.23 -47.16
CA THR A 3 45.30 5.58 -46.04
C THR A 3 45.61 6.84 -45.22
N LEU A 4 44.91 7.98 -45.33
CA LEU A 4 43.47 8.22 -45.13
C LEU A 4 42.91 7.44 -43.91
N ASN A 5 43.27 7.85 -42.69
CA ASN A 5 42.51 7.47 -41.51
C ASN A 5 41.66 8.65 -41.02
N LYS A 6 40.37 8.48 -41.23
CA LYS A 6 39.34 9.48 -41.04
C LYS A 6 39.15 9.74 -39.55
N ILE A 7 39.16 11.03 -39.22
CA ILE A 7 38.43 11.65 -38.14
C ILE A 7 36.97 11.17 -38.23
N ILE A 8 36.63 10.08 -37.57
CA ILE A 8 35.28 9.62 -37.29
C ILE A 8 35.35 9.11 -35.86
N ILE A 9 35.12 9.98 -34.89
CA ILE A 9 33.82 9.99 -34.20
C ILE A 9 33.46 8.57 -33.74
N THR A 10 34.36 7.91 -33.00
CA THR A 10 33.98 6.96 -31.95
C THR A 10 33.60 7.74 -30.68
N LEU A 11 32.84 8.82 -30.89
CA LEU A 11 31.93 9.43 -29.92
C LEU A 11 30.55 8.77 -30.07
N THR A 12 30.52 7.47 -30.37
CA THR A 12 29.33 6.63 -30.23
C THR A 12 29.06 6.48 -28.74
N LEU A 13 28.40 7.49 -28.21
CA LEU A 13 27.14 7.31 -27.51
C LEU A 13 27.15 6.17 -26.48
N LEU A 14 28.11 6.22 -25.55
CA LEU A 14 27.80 5.99 -24.14
C LEU A 14 27.12 7.24 -23.56
N PHE A 15 26.23 7.88 -24.34
CA PHE A 15 25.09 8.57 -23.78
C PHE A 15 24.29 7.46 -23.12
N SER A 16 24.71 7.17 -21.89
CA SER A 16 23.92 6.54 -20.87
C SER A 16 22.64 7.38 -20.86
N TYR A 17 21.66 6.93 -21.63
CA TYR A 17 20.27 7.27 -21.36
C TYR A 17 20.07 6.71 -19.96
N SER A 18 20.35 7.54 -18.96
CA SER A 18 19.82 7.36 -17.63
C SER A 18 18.33 7.27 -17.85
N ALA A 19 17.82 6.03 -17.88
CA ALA A 19 16.41 5.75 -17.89
C ALA A 19 15.89 6.32 -16.58
N MET A 20 15.50 7.59 -16.60
CA MET A 20 14.80 8.22 -15.51
C MET A 20 13.46 7.51 -15.47
N ALA A 21 13.32 6.58 -14.54
CA ALA A 21 12.03 6.00 -14.22
C ALA A 21 11.13 7.16 -13.79
N GLU A 22 10.29 7.63 -14.70
CA GLU A 22 9.30 8.66 -14.42
C GLU A 22 8.33 8.09 -13.40
N LYS A 23 8.28 8.70 -12.21
CA LYS A 23 7.34 8.30 -11.17
C LYS A 23 6.05 9.07 -11.36
N HIS A 24 4.96 8.35 -11.62
CA HIS A 24 3.61 8.87 -11.65
C HIS A 24 3.03 8.82 -10.25
N ILE A 25 2.44 9.91 -9.79
CA ILE A 25 1.85 9.98 -8.44
C ILE A 25 0.41 10.38 -8.59
N TYR A 26 -0.48 9.56 -8.05
CA TYR A 26 -1.90 9.80 -8.11
C TYR A 26 -2.41 10.27 -6.76
N LYS A 27 -3.28 11.29 -6.79
CA LYS A 27 -4.14 11.68 -5.66
C LYS A 27 -5.58 11.76 -6.16
N GLY A 28 -6.51 11.29 -5.37
CA GLY A 28 -7.91 11.25 -5.75
C GLY A 28 -8.85 11.26 -4.56
N GLN A 29 -10.13 11.35 -4.88
CA GLN A 29 -11.21 11.38 -3.90
C GLN A 29 -12.21 10.28 -4.23
N VAL A 30 -12.64 9.56 -3.20
CA VAL A 30 -13.55 8.41 -3.28
C VAL A 30 -14.73 8.61 -2.33
N GLU A 31 -15.93 8.35 -2.81
CA GLU A 31 -17.16 8.34 -2.03
C GLU A 31 -17.59 6.90 -1.71
N GLY A 32 -18.29 6.73 -0.58
CA GLY A 32 -18.90 5.44 -0.18
C GLY A 32 -18.00 4.52 0.64
N MET A 33 -16.75 4.91 0.92
CA MET A 33 -15.89 4.15 1.83
C MET A 33 -16.39 4.28 3.28
N VAL A 34 -16.85 3.17 3.87
CA VAL A 34 -17.39 3.15 5.25
C VAL A 34 -16.83 2.01 6.12
N CYS A 35 -16.01 1.13 5.56
CA CYS A 35 -15.52 -0.07 6.25
C CYS A 35 -14.02 -0.27 5.98
N ALA A 36 -13.22 -0.35 7.04
CA ALA A 36 -11.77 -0.51 6.95
C ALA A 36 -11.35 -1.78 6.17
N PHE A 37 -12.06 -2.89 6.36
CA PHE A 37 -11.78 -4.13 5.60
C PHE A 37 -12.08 -3.98 4.10
N CYS A 38 -13.15 -3.28 3.71
CA CYS A 38 -13.45 -3.03 2.30
C CYS A 38 -12.38 -2.13 1.67
N THR A 39 -12.00 -1.06 2.35
CA THR A 39 -10.93 -0.14 1.93
C THR A 39 -9.58 -0.86 1.80
N TYR A 40 -9.25 -1.73 2.75
CA TYR A 40 -8.04 -2.56 2.70
C TYR A 40 -8.00 -3.45 1.45
N ASN A 41 -9.09 -4.16 1.15
CA ASN A 41 -9.16 -5.03 -0.03
C ASN A 41 -9.03 -4.25 -1.34
N VAL A 42 -9.63 -3.05 -1.42
CA VAL A 42 -9.47 -2.19 -2.59
C VAL A 42 -8.02 -1.71 -2.72
N GLY A 43 -7.39 -1.31 -1.61
CA GLY A 43 -5.97 -0.92 -1.61
C GLY A 43 -5.04 -2.03 -2.10
N LYS A 44 -5.29 -3.28 -1.70
CA LYS A 44 -4.55 -4.43 -2.23
C LYS A 44 -4.70 -4.56 -3.75
N LYS A 45 -5.92 -4.47 -4.27
CA LYS A 45 -6.18 -4.56 -5.71
C LYS A 45 -5.52 -3.41 -6.49
N ILE A 46 -5.44 -2.21 -5.92
CA ILE A 46 -4.68 -1.09 -6.50
C ILE A 46 -3.18 -1.43 -6.53
N GLY A 47 -2.65 -1.99 -5.45
CA GLY A 47 -1.24 -2.41 -5.37
C GLY A 47 -0.87 -3.54 -6.34
N GLU A 48 -1.86 -4.25 -6.90
CA GLU A 48 -1.66 -5.29 -7.93
C GLU A 48 -1.64 -4.71 -9.35
N PHE A 49 -1.95 -3.42 -9.53
CA PHE A 49 -1.86 -2.78 -10.84
C PHE A 49 -0.40 -2.67 -11.29
N GLU A 50 -0.19 -2.77 -12.60
CA GLU A 50 1.15 -2.68 -13.19
C GLU A 50 1.85 -1.38 -12.79
N GLY A 51 3.09 -1.50 -12.33
CA GLY A 51 3.96 -0.40 -11.91
C GLY A 51 3.60 0.26 -10.58
N VAL A 52 2.45 -0.03 -9.98
CA VAL A 52 2.07 0.53 -8.68
C VAL A 52 2.98 0.00 -7.57
N ASP A 53 3.55 0.91 -6.78
CA ASP A 53 4.22 0.55 -5.54
C ASP A 53 3.17 0.35 -4.44
N ALA A 54 2.84 -0.91 -4.17
CA ALA A 54 1.85 -1.30 -3.16
C ALA A 54 2.12 -0.71 -1.76
N THR A 55 3.37 -0.39 -1.42
CA THR A 55 3.71 0.20 -0.11
C THR A 55 3.29 1.66 0.03
N THR A 56 3.08 2.33 -1.11
CA THR A 56 2.66 3.74 -1.19
C THR A 56 1.14 3.91 -1.25
N VAL A 57 0.39 2.83 -1.50
CA VAL A 57 -1.07 2.88 -1.59
C VAL A 57 -1.65 3.27 -0.23
N ASN A 58 -2.35 4.40 -0.22
CA ASN A 58 -3.01 4.94 0.95
C ASN A 58 -4.47 5.25 0.60
N LEU A 59 -5.40 4.68 1.35
CA LEU A 59 -6.82 5.02 1.28
C LEU A 59 -7.24 5.48 2.66
N ASP A 60 -7.52 6.77 2.79
CA ASP A 60 -7.99 7.36 4.02
C ASP A 60 -9.52 7.27 4.07
N LEU A 61 -10.02 6.42 4.97
CA LEU A 61 -11.45 6.20 5.17
C LEU A 61 -12.18 7.47 5.66
N LYS A 62 -11.51 8.34 6.41
CA LYS A 62 -12.10 9.52 7.03
C LYS A 62 -12.18 10.69 6.05
N SER A 63 -11.10 10.96 5.31
CA SER A 63 -11.09 12.03 4.31
C SER A 63 -11.68 11.58 2.97
N GLY A 64 -11.72 10.28 2.70
CA GLY A 64 -12.09 9.73 1.40
C GLY A 64 -10.97 9.83 0.36
N GLU A 65 -9.77 10.21 0.77
CA GLU A 65 -8.64 10.37 -0.14
C GLU A 65 -8.01 9.04 -0.52
N VAL A 66 -7.57 8.93 -1.77
CA VAL A 66 -6.71 7.84 -2.26
C VAL A 66 -5.43 8.42 -2.84
N GLY A 67 -4.30 7.77 -2.59
CA GLY A 67 -3.05 8.11 -3.26
C GLY A 67 -2.09 6.94 -3.36
N PHE A 68 -1.28 6.95 -4.40
CA PHE A 68 -0.27 5.91 -4.67
C PHE A 68 0.76 6.40 -5.70
N VAL A 69 1.89 5.71 -5.76
CA VAL A 69 2.96 5.94 -6.73
C VAL A 69 2.99 4.77 -7.71
N SER A 70 3.23 5.07 -8.99
CA SER A 70 3.41 4.09 -10.05
C SER A 70 4.61 4.42 -10.93
N THR A 71 5.28 3.40 -11.45
CA THR A 71 6.35 3.53 -12.45
C THR A 71 5.82 3.59 -13.88
N VAL A 72 4.53 3.34 -14.09
CA VAL A 72 3.82 3.49 -15.37
C VAL A 72 2.49 4.22 -15.18
N PRO A 73 1.95 4.90 -16.21
CA PRO A 73 0.65 5.56 -16.10
C PRO A 73 -0.47 4.57 -15.78
N VAL A 74 -1.33 4.92 -14.83
CA VAL A 74 -2.53 4.15 -14.49
C VAL A 74 -3.75 4.78 -15.14
N GLU A 75 -4.49 4.00 -15.92
CA GLU A 75 -5.72 4.46 -16.56
C GLU A 75 -6.81 4.75 -15.52
N LYS A 76 -7.35 5.98 -15.54
CA LYS A 76 -8.45 6.41 -14.67
C LYS A 76 -9.68 5.50 -14.77
N SER A 77 -9.99 4.98 -15.96
CA SER A 77 -11.11 4.06 -16.21
C SER A 77 -10.96 2.75 -15.43
N LYS A 78 -9.78 2.13 -15.45
CA LYS A 78 -9.49 0.89 -14.71
C LYS A 78 -9.65 1.11 -13.21
N LEU A 79 -9.11 2.23 -12.70
CA LEU A 79 -9.25 2.56 -11.28
C LEU A 79 -10.70 2.86 -10.90
N ALA A 80 -11.44 3.62 -11.71
CA ALA A 80 -12.85 3.92 -11.49
C ALA A 80 -13.71 2.65 -11.49
N GLN A 81 -13.42 1.70 -12.40
CA GLN A 81 -14.11 0.41 -12.46
C GLN A 81 -13.83 -0.43 -11.21
N LEU A 82 -12.58 -0.49 -10.74
CA LEU A 82 -12.24 -1.16 -9.48
C LEU A 82 -13.05 -0.62 -8.29
N PHE A 83 -13.19 0.71 -8.18
CA PHE A 83 -14.02 1.32 -7.15
C PHE A 83 -15.50 0.96 -7.34
N ALA A 84 -16.03 1.05 -8.56
CA ALA A 84 -17.43 0.72 -8.86
C ALA A 84 -17.77 -0.74 -8.52
N ASP A 85 -16.91 -1.69 -8.88
CA ASP A 85 -17.06 -3.12 -8.60
C ASP A 85 -17.08 -3.46 -7.10
N THR A 86 -16.58 -2.53 -6.28
CA THR A 86 -16.55 -2.64 -4.81
C THR A 86 -17.58 -1.76 -4.11
N GLY A 87 -18.48 -1.13 -4.87
CA GLY A 87 -19.57 -0.29 -4.36
C GLY A 87 -19.14 1.12 -3.96
N PHE A 88 -17.96 1.57 -4.40
CA PHE A 88 -17.41 2.90 -4.17
C PHE A 88 -17.45 3.73 -5.45
N LYS A 89 -17.21 5.03 -5.33
CA LYS A 89 -17.20 5.94 -6.47
C LYS A 89 -15.98 6.85 -6.45
N LEU A 90 -15.12 6.71 -7.46
CA LEU A 90 -14.00 7.63 -7.68
C LEU A 90 -14.52 8.94 -8.28
N VAL A 91 -14.43 10.05 -7.54
CA VAL A 91 -14.95 11.35 -7.98
C VAL A 91 -13.87 12.27 -8.53
N ALA A 92 -12.63 12.14 -8.06
CA ALA A 92 -11.49 12.89 -8.56
C ALA A 92 -10.25 11.98 -8.64
N LEU A 93 -9.41 12.22 -9.64
CA LEU A 93 -8.11 11.58 -9.79
C LEU A 93 -7.22 12.50 -10.60
N ASP A 94 -6.14 12.95 -9.99
CA ASP A 94 -5.15 13.83 -10.57
C ASP A 94 -3.77 13.21 -10.44
N GLU A 95 -2.96 13.36 -11.48
CA GLU A 95 -1.53 13.06 -11.42
C GLU A 95 -0.79 14.29 -10.88
N VAL A 96 -0.11 14.14 -9.74
CA VAL A 96 0.56 15.23 -9.03
C VAL A 96 2.08 15.11 -9.13
N LYS A 97 2.78 16.24 -8.98
CA LYS A 97 4.25 16.25 -9.03
C LYS A 97 4.84 15.73 -7.72
N SER A 98 5.98 15.04 -7.82
CA SER A 98 6.74 14.38 -6.73
C SER A 98 7.00 15.22 -5.48
N SER A 99 7.06 16.55 -5.60
CA SER A 99 7.31 17.46 -4.48
C SER A 99 6.17 17.58 -3.44
N GLN A 100 5.06 16.84 -3.59
CA GLN A 100 3.88 16.92 -2.71
C GLN A 100 3.51 15.60 -2.00
N LEU A 101 4.33 14.55 -2.09
CA LEU A 101 4.28 13.47 -1.11
C LEU A 101 5.06 13.94 0.12
N SER A 102 4.34 14.34 1.17
CA SER A 102 4.92 14.30 2.50
C SER A 102 5.26 12.83 2.78
N GLU A 103 6.55 12.50 2.84
CA GLU A 103 7.01 11.25 3.44
C GLU A 103 6.32 11.13 4.80
N LEU A 104 5.47 10.13 4.96
CA LEU A 104 4.95 9.76 6.27
C LEU A 104 6.17 9.24 7.05
N THR A 105 6.78 10.10 7.86
CA THR A 105 7.94 9.74 8.66
C THR A 105 7.45 8.92 9.84
N PHE A 106 7.47 7.60 9.69
CA PHE A 106 7.05 6.67 10.74
C PHE A 106 8.04 6.72 11.91
N ASN A 107 7.56 7.12 13.09
CA ASN A 107 8.30 6.89 14.32
C ASN A 107 8.13 5.42 14.70
N ASP A 108 9.17 4.62 14.52
CA ASP A 108 9.12 3.17 14.71
C ASP A 108 9.12 2.74 16.20
N LYS A 109 8.43 3.49 17.06
CA LYS A 109 8.17 3.06 18.43
C LYS A 109 6.96 2.13 18.41
N ALA A 110 7.23 0.83 18.44
CA ALA A 110 6.20 -0.19 18.60
C ALA A 110 5.41 0.07 19.89
N LEU A 111 4.09 0.24 19.77
CA LEU A 111 3.18 0.29 20.92
C LEU A 111 2.93 -1.13 21.45
N ILE A 112 2.74 -2.07 20.53
CA ILE A 112 2.44 -3.47 20.82
C ILE A 112 3.18 -4.35 19.80
N SER A 113 3.74 -5.46 20.26
CA SER A 113 4.30 -6.52 19.42
C SER A 113 3.88 -7.86 19.99
N LEU A 114 3.35 -8.73 19.13
CA LEU A 114 2.84 -10.05 19.47
C LEU A 114 3.33 -11.07 18.44
N SER A 115 3.63 -12.29 18.87
CA SER A 115 3.79 -13.41 17.96
C SER A 115 3.24 -14.71 18.54
N PHE A 116 2.67 -15.54 17.68
CA PHE A 116 2.07 -16.82 18.04
C PHE A 116 2.08 -17.77 16.84
N ALA A 117 1.93 -19.07 17.11
CA ALA A 117 1.87 -20.08 16.05
C ALA A 117 0.58 -19.98 15.23
N ALA A 118 0.68 -20.18 13.92
CA ALA A 118 -0.43 -20.12 12.96
C ALA A 118 -1.64 -20.98 13.36
N ASN A 119 -1.38 -22.19 13.84
CA ASN A 119 -2.41 -23.15 14.28
C ASN A 119 -3.12 -22.77 15.59
N LYS A 120 -2.73 -21.66 16.23
CA LYS A 120 -3.31 -21.17 17.48
C LYS A 120 -4.25 -19.98 17.29
N LEU A 121 -4.51 -19.55 16.04
CA LEU A 121 -5.31 -18.37 15.73
C LEU A 121 -6.65 -18.28 16.50
N SER A 122 -7.39 -19.39 16.58
CA SER A 122 -8.68 -19.45 17.28
C SER A 122 -8.61 -19.14 18.78
N GLU A 123 -7.45 -19.31 19.41
CA GLU A 123 -7.24 -18.99 20.84
C GLU A 123 -7.00 -17.49 21.06
N PHE A 124 -6.75 -16.72 19.99
CA PHE A 124 -6.37 -15.31 20.06
C PHE A 124 -7.43 -14.36 19.48
N GLU A 125 -8.58 -14.83 19.00
CA GLU A 125 -9.64 -14.01 18.39
C GLU A 125 -10.03 -12.78 19.25
N ASP A 126 -10.26 -12.98 20.56
CA ASP A 126 -10.60 -11.90 21.49
C ASP A 126 -9.45 -10.88 21.63
N LEU A 127 -8.20 -11.35 21.59
CA LEU A 127 -7.03 -10.48 21.62
C LEU A 127 -6.92 -9.68 20.32
N LEU A 128 -7.21 -10.30 19.17
CA LEU A 128 -7.20 -9.63 17.87
C LEU A 128 -8.28 -8.54 17.78
N ASP A 129 -9.47 -8.78 18.34
CA ASP A 129 -10.50 -7.74 18.43
C ASP A 129 -10.06 -6.58 19.36
N ALA A 130 -9.49 -6.90 20.52
CA ALA A 130 -8.97 -5.89 21.45
C ALA A 130 -7.85 -5.04 20.82
N LEU A 131 -6.90 -5.68 20.11
CA LEU A 131 -5.87 -4.99 19.32
C LEU A 131 -6.48 -4.03 18.33
N GLY A 132 -7.54 -4.48 17.69
CA GLY A 132 -8.25 -3.70 16.73
C GLY A 132 -8.95 -2.46 17.31
N THR A 133 -9.50 -2.57 18.52
CA THR A 133 -10.02 -1.43 19.28
C THR A 133 -8.92 -0.41 19.57
N VAL A 134 -7.73 -0.87 19.98
CA VAL A 134 -6.56 0.00 20.21
C VAL A 134 -6.12 0.67 18.91
N ALA A 135 -5.99 -0.09 17.82
CA ALA A 135 -5.56 0.40 16.52
C ALA A 135 -6.50 1.49 15.97
N ALA A 136 -7.80 1.39 16.23
CA ALA A 136 -8.78 2.39 15.81
C ALA A 136 -8.74 3.70 16.65
N SER A 137 -8.13 3.69 17.84
CA SER A 137 -8.13 4.84 18.74
C SER A 137 -7.15 5.95 18.33
N GLN A 138 -6.11 5.62 17.56
CA GLN A 138 -5.00 6.50 17.20
C GLN A 138 -4.56 6.25 15.75
N THR A 139 -3.79 7.16 15.16
CA THR A 139 -3.17 6.93 13.84
C THR A 139 -2.07 5.88 13.98
N THR A 140 -2.40 4.64 13.66
CA THR A 140 -1.48 3.49 13.83
C THR A 140 -1.31 2.71 12.53
N GLN A 141 -0.15 2.07 12.41
CA GLN A 141 0.15 1.07 11.40
C GLN A 141 0.12 -0.31 12.06
N LEU A 142 -0.71 -1.19 11.53
CA LEU A 142 -0.72 -2.62 11.82
C LEU A 142 0.16 -3.32 10.80
N SER A 143 1.32 -3.80 11.22
CA SER A 143 2.20 -4.64 10.41
C SER A 143 1.98 -6.10 10.78
N LEU A 144 1.62 -6.91 9.80
CA LEU A 144 1.29 -8.33 9.94
C LEU A 144 2.22 -9.15 9.03
N THR A 145 2.93 -10.12 9.62
CA THR A 145 3.70 -11.12 8.88
C THR A 145 3.14 -12.49 9.21
N ALA A 146 2.64 -13.22 8.20
CA ALA A 146 2.01 -14.54 8.38
C ALA A 146 1.91 -15.31 7.05
N PRO A 147 1.58 -16.61 7.07
CA PRO A 147 1.14 -17.34 5.89
C PRO A 147 0.02 -16.62 5.13
N LYS A 148 0.19 -16.47 3.79
CA LYS A 148 -0.77 -15.77 2.93
C LYS A 148 -2.21 -16.28 3.07
N ALA A 149 -2.38 -17.58 3.28
CA ALA A 149 -3.70 -18.19 3.43
C ALA A 149 -4.48 -17.69 4.66
N MET A 150 -3.79 -17.22 5.70
CA MET A 150 -4.43 -16.77 6.95
C MET A 150 -4.66 -15.26 7.02
N GLU A 151 -4.20 -14.50 6.03
CA GLU A 151 -4.28 -13.04 5.99
C GLU A 151 -5.69 -12.54 6.32
N VAL A 152 -6.69 -13.10 5.65
CA VAL A 152 -8.09 -12.72 5.82
C VAL A 152 -8.60 -13.08 7.22
N ASP A 153 -8.26 -14.26 7.72
CA ASP A 153 -8.78 -14.75 9.00
C ASP A 153 -8.14 -14.03 10.20
N ILE A 154 -6.88 -13.59 10.07
CA ILE A 154 -6.24 -12.73 11.08
C ILE A 154 -6.83 -11.31 11.01
N LEU A 155 -7.07 -10.78 9.81
CA LEU A 155 -7.51 -9.39 9.65
C LEU A 155 -8.99 -9.18 9.95
N LYS A 156 -9.86 -10.17 9.75
CA LYS A 156 -11.30 -10.06 10.07
C LYS A 156 -11.56 -9.58 11.51
N PRO A 157 -11.11 -10.28 12.57
CA PRO A 157 -11.37 -9.85 13.95
C PRO A 157 -10.71 -8.51 14.28
N ILE A 158 -9.63 -8.17 13.57
CA ILE A 158 -9.06 -6.83 13.62
C ILE A 158 -9.99 -5.92 12.81
N ILE A 159 -9.82 -5.68 11.53
CA ILE A 159 -10.38 -4.50 10.87
C ILE A 159 -11.85 -4.61 10.37
N ALA A 160 -12.51 -5.77 10.45
CA ALA A 160 -13.86 -5.91 9.87
C ALA A 160 -14.92 -5.06 10.61
N GLY A 161 -15.82 -4.43 9.84
CA GLY A 161 -16.90 -3.61 10.38
C GLY A 161 -16.48 -2.28 11.03
N ARG A 162 -15.17 -2.02 11.18
CA ARG A 162 -14.69 -0.79 11.81
C ARG A 162 -14.70 0.39 10.83
N GLN A 163 -15.20 1.53 11.29
CA GLN A 163 -15.35 2.77 10.51
C GLN A 163 -14.15 3.73 10.64
N ARG A 164 -13.03 3.26 11.21
CA ARG A 164 -11.80 4.05 11.34
C ARG A 164 -10.69 3.42 10.52
N ALA A 165 -9.93 4.27 9.82
CA ALA A 165 -8.79 3.83 9.02
C ALA A 165 -7.70 3.28 9.95
N ILE A 166 -7.28 2.04 9.70
CA ILE A 166 -6.08 1.43 10.25
C ILE A 166 -5.19 1.14 9.06
N LYS A 167 -3.98 1.70 9.03
CA LYS A 167 -3.05 1.40 7.94
C LYS A 167 -2.51 -0.02 8.15
N VAL A 168 -2.88 -0.94 7.27
CA VAL A 168 -2.42 -2.33 7.35
C VAL A 168 -1.28 -2.55 6.36
N LYS A 169 -0.19 -3.13 6.84
CA LYS A 169 0.91 -3.65 6.02
C LYS A 169 0.98 -5.16 6.24
N PHE A 170 0.65 -5.93 5.21
CA PHE A 170 0.76 -7.39 5.24
C PHE A 170 1.99 -7.85 4.45
N GLU A 171 2.79 -8.72 5.06
CA GLU A 171 3.93 -9.38 4.43
C GLU A 171 3.74 -10.90 4.54
N ALA A 172 3.66 -11.58 3.40
CA ALA A 172 3.52 -13.03 3.40
C ALA A 172 4.84 -13.68 3.85
N ALA A 173 4.75 -14.64 4.77
CA ALA A 173 5.85 -15.49 5.19
C ALA A 173 5.55 -16.97 4.94
N ASN A 174 6.60 -17.77 4.86
CA ASN A 174 6.52 -19.23 4.66
C ASN A 174 6.62 -20.01 5.98
N ASP A 175 6.80 -19.34 7.11
CA ASP A 175 6.84 -19.96 8.44
C ASP A 175 5.44 -20.04 9.05
N ASP A 176 5.22 -21.01 9.95
CA ASP A 176 3.95 -21.18 10.67
C ASP A 176 3.83 -20.20 11.85
N GLU A 177 4.36 -18.98 11.70
CA GLU A 177 4.35 -17.94 12.73
C GLU A 177 3.51 -16.74 12.27
N VAL A 178 2.70 -16.21 13.17
CA VAL A 178 2.00 -14.94 13.01
C VAL A 178 2.72 -13.90 13.84
N LYS A 179 3.16 -12.81 13.21
CA LYS A 179 3.79 -11.66 13.87
C LYS A 179 2.93 -10.44 13.64
N ILE A 180 2.53 -9.77 14.72
CA ILE A 180 1.73 -8.56 14.69
C ILE A 180 2.48 -7.45 15.40
N LYS A 181 2.66 -6.31 14.73
CA LYS A 181 3.25 -5.11 15.30
C LYS A 181 2.30 -3.94 15.09
N LEU A 182 2.01 -3.21 16.15
CA LEU A 182 1.26 -1.96 16.11
C LEU A 182 2.22 -0.81 16.41
N SER A 183 2.39 0.11 15.46
CA SER A 183 3.25 1.29 15.60
C SER A 183 2.42 2.56 15.42
N THR A 184 2.80 3.65 16.09
CA THR A 184 2.21 4.97 15.84
C THR A 184 2.75 5.54 14.53
N ILE A 185 1.88 6.20 13.75
CA ILE A 185 2.27 7.01 12.60
C ILE A 185 2.26 8.46 13.07
N LEU A 186 3.39 9.17 12.92
CA LEU A 186 3.48 10.62 13.17
C LEU A 186 3.14 11.40 11.91
#